data_AF-A0A1H8J496-F1
#
_entry.id   AF-A0A1H8J496-F1
#
_cell.length_a   1.000
_cell.length_b   1.000
_cell.length_c   1.000
_cell.angle_alpha   90.00
_cell.angle_beta   90.00
_cell.angle_gamma   90.00
#
_symmetry.space_group_name_H-M   'P 1'
#
loop_
_entity.id
_entity.type
_entity.pdbx_description
1 polymer ?
#
loop_
_entity_poly.entity_id
_entity_poly.type
_entity_poly.pdbx_seq_one_letter_code
_entity_poly.pdbx_strand_id
1 'polypeptide(L)'
;MSSFSATAPATAFPRTAVAGAQAPPEPDFGPRVRVFAPGTPAAEVRAALDAAATGPAGEHQAFLFRPGRYRVDARLGARTWVAGLGLSPHEVTVEGALRASGGRGPEDGDAVAAELRPPVENLTLVPSAGVPAGGVVASRGKPFLYVDGAGAYRVFLPALRGGAVPGGGGPAHGWSVPLDRFFVARPGDSVRTLNRALAQGRHLLLTPGVYRLADTVRVKWAGTVVLGLGLAVLAPVGATVPMTVSDARGVRIAGLLFDAGPVTSPVLLELGRSGGGRSDPRAPASVQDVFFRIGGADTHRSTDAGRPPEGAQASRSGSEPAGGRAATALVVNSDHVQLDRVWAWRAGQGTGAGWAAGGPGRGGCPADPPGRPGVRFHDLPAVARDGAGTQAHAIDGTGGAAQGAATVAG
;
A
#
# COMPACT_ATOMS: atom_id res chain seq x y z
N MET A 1 -59.49 -27.35 -23.52
CA MET A 1 -59.25 -26.09 -24.27
C MET A 1 -58.51 -25.15 -23.34
N SER A 2 -57.30 -24.65 -23.56
CA SER A 2 -56.23 -24.92 -24.51
C SER A 2 -54.97 -24.34 -23.84
N SER A 3 -53.88 -25.10 -23.82
CA SER A 3 -52.53 -24.61 -23.50
C SER A 3 -51.75 -24.56 -24.81
N PHE A 4 -51.12 -23.44 -25.13
CA PHE A 4 -50.13 -23.36 -26.19
C PHE A 4 -48.88 -22.67 -25.65
N SER A 5 -47.80 -23.44 -25.65
CA SER A 5 -46.42 -22.99 -25.48
C SER A 5 -45.79 -22.98 -26.88
N ALA A 6 -45.10 -21.90 -27.24
CA ALA A 6 -44.32 -21.83 -28.47
C ALA A 6 -42.96 -21.19 -28.16
N THR A 7 -41.92 -22.03 -28.19
CA THR A 7 -40.52 -21.63 -28.13
C THR A 7 -40.03 -21.40 -29.57
N ALA A 8 -39.59 -20.18 -29.87
CA ALA A 8 -38.90 -19.89 -31.13
C ALA A 8 -37.39 -20.22 -31.01
N PRO A 9 -36.73 -20.78 -32.03
CA PRO A 9 -35.30 -21.08 -31.98
C PRO A 9 -34.47 -19.81 -32.20
N ALA A 10 -33.44 -19.62 -31.37
CA ALA A 10 -32.45 -18.55 -31.56
C ALA A 10 -31.49 -18.93 -32.71
N THR A 11 -31.44 -18.08 -33.74
CA THR A 11 -30.50 -18.18 -34.86
C THR A 11 -29.13 -17.73 -34.39
N ALA A 12 -28.13 -18.62 -34.45
CA ALA A 12 -26.74 -18.29 -34.16
C ALA A 12 -26.13 -17.54 -35.35
N PHE A 13 -25.70 -16.30 -35.12
CA PHE A 13 -24.85 -15.57 -36.08
C PHE A 13 -23.43 -16.17 -36.06
N PRO A 14 -22.80 -16.44 -37.22
CA PRO A 14 -21.42 -16.89 -37.25
C PRO A 14 -20.51 -15.76 -36.74
N ARG A 15 -19.71 -16.04 -35.69
CA ARG A 15 -18.59 -15.19 -35.29
C ARG A 15 -17.47 -15.41 -36.30
N THR A 16 -17.33 -14.51 -37.26
CA THR A 16 -16.10 -14.40 -38.05
C THR A 16 -14.98 -14.01 -37.10
N ALA A 17 -14.04 -14.92 -36.84
CA ALA A 17 -12.82 -14.60 -36.12
C ALA A 17 -12.00 -13.64 -36.98
N VAL A 18 -11.88 -12.38 -36.54
CA VAL A 18 -10.86 -11.47 -37.08
C VAL A 18 -9.52 -11.97 -36.54
N ALA A 19 -8.85 -12.81 -37.32
CA ALA A 19 -7.43 -13.05 -37.15
C ALA A 19 -6.69 -11.74 -37.46
N GLY A 20 -5.89 -11.24 -36.51
CA GLY A 20 -4.83 -10.27 -36.85
C GLY A 20 -4.76 -8.94 -36.09
N ALA A 21 -5.46 -8.74 -34.97
CA ALA A 21 -5.08 -7.63 -34.07
C ALA A 21 -3.91 -8.10 -33.19
N GLN A 22 -2.69 -7.67 -33.54
CA GLN A 22 -1.49 -7.92 -32.73
C GLN A 22 -1.68 -7.24 -31.37
N ALA A 23 -1.50 -7.99 -30.28
CA ALA A 23 -1.64 -7.43 -28.94
C ALA A 23 -0.73 -6.21 -28.78
N PRO A 24 -1.19 -5.14 -28.10
CA PRO A 24 -0.38 -3.95 -27.90
C PRO A 24 0.94 -4.31 -27.19
N PRO A 25 2.04 -3.58 -27.47
CA PRO A 25 3.31 -3.84 -26.83
C PRO A 25 3.20 -3.71 -25.31
N GLU A 26 3.94 -4.57 -24.60
CA GLU A 26 4.04 -4.54 -23.15
C GLU A 26 4.54 -3.14 -22.69
N PRO A 27 3.81 -2.44 -21.81
CA PRO A 27 4.28 -1.18 -21.26
C PRO A 27 5.58 -1.38 -20.48
N ASP A 28 6.52 -0.47 -20.65
CA ASP A 28 7.77 -0.48 -19.88
C ASP A 28 7.53 0.09 -18.47
N PHE A 29 7.30 -0.81 -17.51
CA PHE A 29 7.20 -0.50 -16.08
C PHE A 29 8.57 -0.33 -15.39
N GLY A 30 9.67 -0.41 -16.15
CA GLY A 30 11.03 -0.35 -15.63
C GLY A 30 11.54 -1.68 -15.08
N PRO A 31 12.83 -1.73 -14.68
CA PRO A 31 13.54 -2.99 -14.43
C PRO A 31 13.11 -3.71 -13.14
N ARG A 32 12.36 -3.03 -12.26
CA ARG A 32 11.89 -3.57 -10.98
C ARG A 32 10.51 -4.23 -11.07
N VAL A 33 9.96 -4.31 -12.28
CA VAL A 33 8.71 -5.01 -12.56
C VAL A 33 8.99 -6.19 -13.47
N ARG A 34 8.55 -7.37 -13.06
CA ARG A 34 8.57 -8.57 -13.92
C ARG A 34 7.15 -9.02 -14.17
N VAL A 35 6.79 -9.20 -15.44
CA VAL A 35 5.48 -9.68 -15.87
C VAL A 35 5.63 -11.10 -16.38
N PHE A 36 4.91 -12.04 -15.77
CA PHE A 36 4.88 -13.44 -16.18
C PHE A 36 3.62 -13.73 -17.01
N ALA A 37 3.81 -14.40 -18.14
CA ALA A 37 2.72 -14.87 -18.99
C ALA A 37 2.38 -16.33 -18.66
N PRO A 38 1.16 -16.80 -18.95
CA PRO A 38 0.85 -18.23 -18.89
C PRO A 38 1.83 -19.01 -19.76
N GLY A 39 2.44 -20.05 -19.21
CA GLY A 39 3.48 -20.83 -19.89
C GLY A 39 4.92 -20.44 -19.52
N THR A 40 5.15 -19.33 -18.79
CA THR A 40 6.46 -19.10 -18.15
C THR A 40 6.78 -20.29 -17.24
N PRO A 41 7.96 -20.94 -17.39
CA PRO A 41 8.33 -22.08 -16.57
C PRO A 41 8.27 -21.78 -15.07
N ALA A 42 7.69 -22.69 -14.28
CA ALA A 42 7.57 -22.55 -12.84
C ALA A 42 8.93 -22.29 -12.15
N ALA A 43 10.00 -22.93 -12.65
CA ALA A 43 11.36 -22.75 -12.16
C ALA A 43 11.87 -21.31 -12.37
N GLU A 44 11.50 -20.66 -13.47
CA GLU A 44 11.88 -19.28 -13.78
C GLU A 44 11.15 -18.29 -12.86
N VAL A 45 9.83 -18.47 -12.70
CA VAL A 45 9.03 -17.66 -11.78
C VAL A 45 9.57 -17.77 -10.35
N ARG A 46 9.84 -19.01 -9.91
CA ARG A 46 10.40 -19.27 -8.59
C ARG A 46 11.79 -18.66 -8.42
N ALA A 47 12.70 -18.87 -9.38
CA ALA A 47 14.04 -18.30 -9.31
C ALA A 47 14.01 -16.77 -9.22
N ALA A 48 13.09 -16.12 -9.93
CA ALA A 48 12.92 -14.68 -9.86
C ALA A 48 12.42 -14.19 -8.49
N LEU A 49 11.46 -14.89 -7.88
CA LEU A 49 10.96 -14.58 -6.52
C LEU A 49 12.00 -14.88 -5.44
N ASP A 50 12.72 -16.01 -5.54
CA ASP A 50 13.78 -16.38 -4.60
C ASP A 50 14.98 -15.41 -4.70
N ALA A 51 15.31 -14.93 -5.90
CA ALA A 51 16.31 -13.89 -6.09
C ALA A 51 15.90 -12.54 -5.49
N ALA A 52 14.61 -12.18 -5.56
CA ALA A 52 14.08 -11.00 -4.88
C ALA A 52 14.22 -11.08 -3.37
N ALA A 53 14.02 -12.28 -2.82
CA ALA A 53 14.12 -12.53 -1.38
C ALA A 53 15.55 -12.42 -0.84
N THR A 54 16.56 -12.56 -1.70
CA THR A 54 17.99 -12.53 -1.35
C THR A 54 18.75 -11.33 -1.93
N GLY A 55 18.07 -10.46 -2.70
CA GLY A 55 18.66 -9.30 -3.36
C GLY A 55 19.16 -8.21 -2.40
N PRO A 56 19.98 -7.25 -2.89
CA PRO A 56 20.56 -6.19 -2.06
C PRO A 56 19.49 -5.38 -1.35
N ALA A 57 19.74 -5.08 -0.07
CA ALA A 57 18.84 -4.34 0.78
C ALA A 57 18.46 -2.98 0.14
N GLY A 58 17.16 -2.69 0.06
CA GLY A 58 16.65 -1.34 -0.23
C GLY A 58 15.71 -1.19 -1.43
N GLU A 59 15.60 -2.18 -2.33
CA GLU A 59 14.81 -1.99 -3.55
C GLU A 59 13.51 -2.80 -3.56
N HIS A 60 12.40 -2.09 -3.78
CA HIS A 60 11.08 -2.69 -3.93
C HIS A 60 10.92 -3.32 -5.33
N GLN A 61 10.34 -4.52 -5.41
CA GLN A 61 10.13 -5.24 -6.66
C GLN A 61 8.66 -5.67 -6.81
N ALA A 62 8.19 -5.68 -8.05
CA ALA A 62 6.84 -6.10 -8.42
C ALA A 62 6.88 -7.33 -9.34
N PHE A 63 6.12 -8.36 -8.98
CA PHE A 63 5.92 -9.55 -9.80
C PHE A 63 4.45 -9.64 -10.19
N LEU A 64 4.20 -9.45 -11.48
CA LEU A 64 2.87 -9.36 -12.06
C LEU A 64 2.56 -10.61 -12.85
N PHE A 65 1.37 -11.16 -12.66
CA PHE A 65 0.93 -12.39 -13.31
C PHE A 65 -0.23 -12.06 -14.26
N ARG A 66 -0.04 -12.25 -15.57
CA ARG A 66 -1.12 -12.12 -16.55
C ARG A 66 -2.24 -13.17 -16.27
N PRO A 67 -3.47 -12.95 -16.74
CA PRO A 67 -4.55 -13.94 -16.61
C PRO A 67 -4.13 -15.33 -17.07
N GLY A 68 -4.27 -16.34 -16.20
CA GLY A 68 -3.92 -17.73 -16.47
C GLY A 68 -3.60 -18.53 -15.20
N ARG A 69 -2.98 -19.69 -15.40
CA ARG A 69 -2.63 -20.65 -14.33
C ARG A 69 -1.12 -20.78 -14.21
N TYR A 70 -0.64 -20.77 -12.97
CA TYR A 70 0.77 -20.84 -12.62
C TYR A 70 0.97 -21.87 -11.51
N ARG A 71 2.06 -22.64 -11.57
CA ARG A 71 2.47 -23.53 -10.48
C ARG A 71 3.67 -22.92 -9.78
N VAL A 72 3.49 -22.44 -8.55
CA VAL A 72 4.53 -21.72 -7.81
C VAL A 72 4.42 -22.03 -6.32
N ASP A 73 5.51 -22.50 -5.74
CA ASP A 73 5.73 -22.50 -4.29
C ASP A 73 7.00 -21.68 -4.03
N ALA A 74 6.84 -20.50 -3.43
CA ALA A 74 7.92 -19.53 -3.24
C ALA A 74 7.80 -18.79 -1.91
N ARG A 75 8.96 -18.39 -1.37
CA ARG A 75 9.01 -17.46 -0.24
C ARG A 75 9.14 -16.04 -0.76
N LEU A 76 8.30 -15.14 -0.27
CA LEU A 76 8.35 -13.72 -0.57
C LEU A 76 9.20 -13.02 0.47
N GLY A 77 10.29 -12.41 0.03
CA GLY A 77 11.11 -11.56 0.88
C GLY A 77 10.45 -10.21 1.13
N ALA A 78 11.00 -9.47 2.11
CA ALA A 78 10.58 -8.09 2.35
C ALA A 78 10.68 -7.25 1.06
N ARG A 79 9.80 -6.24 0.91
CA ARG A 79 9.73 -5.35 -0.27
C ARG A 79 9.39 -6.02 -1.61
N THR A 80 8.92 -7.26 -1.57
CA THR A 80 8.34 -7.93 -2.72
C THR A 80 6.84 -7.65 -2.76
N TRP A 81 6.30 -7.31 -3.92
CA TRP A 81 4.86 -7.25 -4.17
C TRP A 81 4.50 -8.20 -5.30
N VAL A 82 3.42 -8.95 -5.09
CA VAL A 82 2.90 -9.89 -6.08
C VAL A 82 1.47 -9.51 -6.41
N ALA A 83 1.13 -9.43 -7.70
CA ALA A 83 -0.25 -9.16 -8.12
C ALA A 83 -0.66 -9.94 -9.36
N GLY A 84 -1.91 -10.38 -9.40
CA GLY A 84 -2.56 -10.79 -10.63
C GLY A 84 -3.04 -9.59 -11.45
N LEU A 85 -2.93 -9.68 -12.77
CA LEU A 85 -3.38 -8.67 -13.74
C LEU A 85 -4.74 -9.02 -14.36
N GLY A 86 -5.56 -9.81 -13.67
CA GLY A 86 -6.96 -10.06 -14.04
C GLY A 86 -7.89 -8.94 -13.62
N LEU A 87 -9.07 -8.84 -14.22
CA LEU A 87 -10.12 -7.97 -13.69
C LEU A 87 -10.76 -8.55 -12.41
N SER A 88 -10.63 -9.87 -12.25
CA SER A 88 -11.08 -10.65 -11.10
C SER A 88 -9.93 -11.51 -10.56
N PRO A 89 -9.86 -11.77 -9.23
CA PRO A 89 -8.86 -12.66 -8.66
C PRO A 89 -8.89 -14.09 -9.24
N HIS A 90 -10.01 -14.53 -9.80
CA HIS A 90 -10.13 -15.87 -10.40
C HIS A 90 -9.48 -16.01 -11.77
N GLU A 91 -9.16 -14.88 -12.42
CA GLU A 91 -8.49 -14.90 -13.73
C GLU A 91 -7.00 -15.23 -13.61
N VAL A 92 -6.41 -15.11 -12.41
CA VAL A 92 -5.03 -15.51 -12.11
C VAL A 92 -5.05 -16.54 -11.00
N THR A 93 -4.74 -17.79 -11.33
CA THR A 93 -4.68 -18.88 -10.35
C THR A 93 -3.23 -19.31 -10.13
N VAL A 94 -2.78 -19.28 -8.89
CA VAL A 94 -1.50 -19.86 -8.47
C VAL A 94 -1.78 -21.15 -7.71
N GLU A 95 -1.39 -22.27 -8.30
CA GLU A 95 -1.38 -23.60 -7.70
C GLU A 95 -0.07 -23.76 -6.90
N GLY A 96 -0.18 -23.84 -5.57
CA GLY A 96 0.96 -23.87 -4.66
C GLY A 96 0.83 -22.82 -3.54
N ALA A 97 1.93 -22.17 -3.16
CA ALA A 97 1.94 -21.24 -2.03
C ALA A 97 2.88 -20.05 -2.25
N LEU A 98 2.41 -18.86 -1.87
CA LEU A 98 3.24 -17.68 -1.72
C LEU A 98 3.34 -17.37 -0.23
N ARG A 99 4.49 -17.65 0.37
CA ARG A 99 4.68 -17.56 1.82
C ARG A 99 5.54 -16.36 2.13
N ALA A 100 5.09 -15.44 2.96
CA ALA A 100 6.00 -14.43 3.51
C ALA A 100 7.16 -15.15 4.19
N SER A 101 8.41 -14.81 3.86
CA SER A 101 9.54 -15.28 4.64
C SER A 101 9.37 -14.73 6.06
N GLY A 102 9.23 -15.61 7.05
CA GLY A 102 9.42 -15.19 8.44
C GLY A 102 10.81 -14.56 8.51
N GLY A 103 10.88 -13.29 8.91
CA GLY A 103 12.15 -12.58 8.96
C GLY A 103 13.16 -13.38 9.77
N ARG A 104 14.42 -13.42 9.32
CA ARG A 104 15.52 -13.43 10.29
C ARG A 104 15.26 -12.26 11.23
N GLY A 105 15.53 -12.47 12.52
CA GLY A 105 15.29 -11.47 13.55
C GLY A 105 15.97 -10.13 13.25
N PRO A 106 15.78 -9.13 14.12
CA PRO A 106 16.11 -7.72 13.93
C PRO A 106 17.61 -7.35 13.73
N GLU A 107 18.47 -8.31 13.38
CA GLU A 107 19.91 -8.13 13.21
C GLU A 107 20.30 -7.37 11.93
N ASP A 108 19.38 -7.19 10.96
CA ASP A 108 19.67 -6.54 9.66
C ASP A 108 19.30 -5.04 9.57
N GLY A 109 18.94 -4.38 10.67
CA GLY A 109 18.87 -2.90 10.73
C GLY A 109 17.68 -2.22 10.01
N ASP A 110 16.77 -2.97 9.38
CA ASP A 110 15.52 -2.44 8.79
C ASP A 110 14.27 -3.06 9.43
N ALA A 111 13.72 -2.35 10.41
CA ALA A 111 12.57 -2.80 11.17
C ALA A 111 11.26 -2.79 10.37
N VAL A 112 11.15 -1.99 9.30
CA VAL A 112 9.93 -1.91 8.49
C VAL A 112 9.86 -3.04 7.48
N ALA A 113 11.00 -3.48 6.95
CA ALA A 113 11.08 -4.70 6.15
C ALA A 113 10.67 -5.96 6.94
N ALA A 114 10.92 -5.97 8.26
CA ALA A 114 10.51 -7.06 9.15
C ALA A 114 9.00 -7.07 9.47
N GLU A 115 8.37 -5.88 9.50
CA GLU A 115 6.96 -5.73 9.90
C GLU A 115 5.97 -5.60 8.73
N LEU A 116 6.33 -4.94 7.62
CA LEU A 116 5.50 -4.94 6.40
C LEU A 116 5.65 -6.29 5.68
N ARG A 117 4.70 -7.19 5.93
CA ARG A 117 4.59 -8.44 5.16
C ARG A 117 4.42 -8.13 3.66
N PRO A 118 4.99 -8.94 2.76
CA PRO A 118 4.89 -8.75 1.30
C PRO A 118 3.42 -8.70 0.85
N PRO A 119 2.97 -7.62 0.19
CA PRO A 119 1.60 -7.56 -0.31
C PRO A 119 1.40 -8.54 -1.48
N VAL A 120 0.30 -9.30 -1.41
CA VAL A 120 -0.18 -10.20 -2.47
C VAL A 120 -1.62 -9.83 -2.78
N GLU A 121 -1.93 -9.52 -4.05
CA GLU A 121 -3.26 -9.05 -4.43
C GLU A 121 -3.79 -9.63 -5.74
N ASN A 122 -5.12 -9.58 -5.89
CA ASN A 122 -5.84 -9.86 -7.13
C ASN A 122 -5.49 -11.20 -7.82
N LEU A 123 -5.30 -12.25 -7.03
CA LEU A 123 -5.08 -13.61 -7.52
C LEU A 123 -5.74 -14.63 -6.59
N THR A 124 -6.00 -15.81 -7.12
CA THR A 124 -6.49 -16.95 -6.37
C THR A 124 -5.32 -17.87 -6.03
N LEU A 125 -5.08 -18.10 -4.75
CA LEU A 125 -4.19 -19.15 -4.28
C LEU A 125 -4.99 -20.45 -4.13
N VAL A 126 -4.55 -21.51 -4.80
CA VAL A 126 -5.03 -22.88 -4.57
C VAL A 126 -3.90 -23.61 -3.82
N PRO A 127 -3.94 -23.64 -2.48
CA PRO A 127 -2.89 -24.29 -1.71
C PRO A 127 -2.89 -25.79 -1.96
N SER A 128 -1.70 -26.36 -2.12
CA SER A 128 -1.47 -27.79 -1.88
C SER A 128 -1.93 -28.07 -0.44
N ALA A 129 -2.84 -29.04 -0.24
CA ALA A 129 -3.61 -29.27 0.98
C ALA A 129 -2.96 -28.83 2.33
N GLY A 130 -3.70 -28.08 3.16
CA GLY A 130 -3.35 -27.85 4.58
C GLY A 130 -3.34 -26.41 5.12
N VAL A 131 -3.88 -25.40 4.42
CA VAL A 131 -3.89 -24.00 4.90
C VAL A 131 -5.32 -23.47 5.04
N PRO A 132 -5.77 -23.01 6.22
CA PRO A 132 -7.09 -22.39 6.39
C PRO A 132 -7.19 -21.03 5.68
N ALA A 133 -8.33 -20.79 5.01
CA ALA A 133 -8.65 -19.49 4.42
C ALA A 133 -9.26 -18.54 5.47
N GLY A 134 -8.72 -17.33 5.60
CA GLY A 134 -9.30 -16.26 6.43
C GLY A 134 -10.31 -15.41 5.64
N GLY A 135 -11.36 -14.94 6.31
CA GLY A 135 -12.39 -14.05 5.73
C GLY A 135 -11.93 -12.60 5.57
N VAL A 136 -12.54 -11.88 4.62
CA VAL A 136 -12.28 -10.46 4.34
C VAL A 136 -13.55 -9.64 4.61
N VAL A 137 -13.41 -8.48 5.27
CA VAL A 137 -14.48 -7.50 5.46
C VAL A 137 -14.35 -6.39 4.40
N ALA A 138 -15.46 -6.00 3.78
CA ALA A 138 -15.47 -5.13 2.60
C ALA A 138 -15.39 -3.62 2.92
N SER A 139 -14.55 -2.92 2.16
CA SER A 139 -14.43 -1.47 2.01
C SER A 139 -14.40 -1.15 0.49
N ARG A 140 -14.42 0.13 0.07
CA ARG A 140 -14.23 0.51 -1.34
C ARG A 140 -12.93 -0.12 -1.82
N GLY A 141 -12.94 -0.94 -2.86
CA GLY A 141 -11.72 -1.63 -3.30
C GLY A 141 -10.63 -0.64 -3.76
N LYS A 142 -9.36 -0.96 -3.47
CA LYS A 142 -8.20 -0.22 -3.98
C LYS A 142 -8.18 -0.23 -5.52
N PRO A 143 -7.82 0.88 -6.20
CA PRO A 143 -7.44 0.85 -7.61
C PRO A 143 -6.35 -0.20 -7.90
N PHE A 144 -6.49 -0.96 -8.97
CA PHE A 144 -5.49 -1.96 -9.35
C PHE A 144 -5.27 -2.00 -10.86
N LEU A 145 -4.04 -2.34 -11.24
CA LEU A 145 -3.63 -2.55 -12.63
C LEU A 145 -4.12 -3.92 -13.12
N TYR A 146 -4.63 -3.99 -14.34
CA TYR A 146 -5.01 -5.24 -14.99
C TYR A 146 -4.80 -5.16 -16.51
N VAL A 147 -4.86 -6.31 -17.17
CA VAL A 147 -4.82 -6.44 -18.63
C VAL A 147 -6.17 -6.97 -19.12
N ASP A 148 -6.77 -6.28 -20.09
CA ASP A 148 -8.04 -6.72 -20.67
C ASP A 148 -7.86 -7.86 -21.70
N GLY A 149 -8.97 -8.41 -22.19
CA GLY A 149 -8.97 -9.50 -23.17
C GLY A 149 -8.34 -9.14 -24.53
N ALA A 150 -8.13 -7.85 -24.82
CA ALA A 150 -7.41 -7.39 -26.01
C ALA A 150 -5.89 -7.20 -25.75
N GLY A 151 -5.43 -7.47 -24.52
CA GLY A 151 -4.05 -7.30 -24.11
C GLY A 151 -3.71 -5.87 -23.67
N ALA A 152 -4.67 -4.96 -23.59
CA ALA A 152 -4.43 -3.58 -23.21
C ALA A 152 -4.41 -3.40 -21.68
N TYR A 153 -3.42 -2.66 -21.20
CA TYR A 153 -3.29 -2.33 -19.78
C TYR A 153 -4.25 -1.22 -19.36
N ARG A 154 -4.88 -1.42 -18.21
CA ARG A 154 -5.88 -0.52 -17.64
C ARG A 154 -5.78 -0.52 -16.13
N VAL A 155 -6.26 0.54 -15.50
CA VAL A 155 -6.46 0.61 -14.04
C VAL A 155 -7.95 0.54 -13.77
N PHE A 156 -8.38 -0.50 -13.06
CA PHE A 156 -9.75 -0.62 -12.59
C PHE A 156 -9.94 0.23 -11.35
N LEU A 157 -11.01 1.04 -11.33
CA LEU A 157 -11.37 1.90 -10.22
C LEU A 157 -12.67 1.40 -9.61
N PRO A 158 -12.61 0.65 -8.49
CA PRO A 158 -13.82 0.20 -7.81
C PRO A 158 -14.73 1.37 -7.45
N ALA A 159 -16.02 1.17 -7.69
CA ALA A 159 -17.06 2.11 -7.32
C ALA A 159 -17.16 2.20 -5.79
N LEU A 160 -17.53 3.38 -5.30
CA LEU A 160 -17.93 3.53 -3.92
C LEU A 160 -19.17 2.67 -3.67
N ARG A 161 -19.10 1.77 -2.69
CA ARG A 161 -20.24 0.95 -2.25
C ARG A 161 -20.66 1.42 -0.86
N GLY A 162 -21.97 1.52 -0.61
CA GLY A 162 -22.52 1.71 0.73
C GLY A 162 -22.89 0.35 1.34
N GLY A 163 -22.47 0.10 2.59
CA GLY A 163 -22.79 -1.13 3.32
C GLY A 163 -21.90 -2.35 2.99
N ALA A 164 -22.05 -3.41 3.79
CA ALA A 164 -21.37 -4.69 3.59
C ALA A 164 -21.96 -5.43 2.39
N VAL A 165 -21.10 -6.05 1.58
CA VAL A 165 -21.53 -6.89 0.44
C VAL A 165 -21.78 -8.32 0.95
N PRO A 166 -22.91 -8.97 0.62
CA PRO A 166 -23.06 -10.40 0.83
C PRO A 166 -21.97 -11.16 0.07
N GLY A 167 -21.40 -12.20 0.66
CA GLY A 167 -20.42 -13.05 -0.01
C GLY A 167 -20.98 -13.64 -1.31
N GLY A 168 -20.40 -13.24 -2.45
CA GLY A 168 -20.82 -13.70 -3.77
C GLY A 168 -20.21 -12.83 -4.87
N GLY A 169 -19.30 -13.42 -5.66
CA GLY A 169 -18.50 -12.78 -6.70
C GLY A 169 -19.29 -12.31 -7.92
N GLY A 170 -20.20 -11.35 -7.74
CA GLY A 170 -20.68 -10.53 -8.87
C GLY A 170 -19.54 -9.66 -9.41
N PRO A 171 -19.61 -9.22 -10.69
CA PRO A 171 -18.60 -8.35 -11.28
C PRO A 171 -18.33 -7.14 -10.37
N ALA A 172 -17.05 -6.82 -10.17
CA ALA A 172 -16.71 -5.60 -9.44
C ALA A 172 -17.37 -4.41 -10.15
N HIS A 173 -18.18 -3.63 -9.43
CA HIS A 173 -18.75 -2.40 -9.98
C HIS A 173 -17.65 -1.35 -9.95
N GLY A 174 -17.43 -0.66 -11.07
CA GLY A 174 -16.36 0.29 -11.22
C GLY A 174 -16.18 0.68 -12.67
N TRP A 175 -15.10 1.39 -12.95
CA TRP A 175 -14.75 1.83 -14.29
C TRP A 175 -13.26 1.67 -14.55
N SER A 176 -12.91 1.41 -15.80
CA SER A 176 -11.53 1.13 -16.19
C SER A 176 -10.93 2.30 -16.96
N VAL A 177 -9.88 2.87 -16.41
CA VAL A 177 -9.12 3.94 -17.06
C VAL A 177 -7.96 3.32 -17.85
N PRO A 178 -7.82 3.62 -19.15
CA PRO A 178 -6.72 3.07 -19.95
C PRO A 178 -5.37 3.60 -19.45
N LEU A 179 -4.31 2.78 -19.56
CA LEU A 179 -2.99 3.13 -19.01
C LEU A 179 -2.38 4.37 -19.69
N ASP A 180 -2.74 4.69 -20.93
CA ASP A 180 -2.29 5.90 -21.64
C ASP A 180 -2.72 7.21 -20.95
N ARG A 181 -3.76 7.19 -20.11
CA ARG A 181 -4.18 8.31 -19.24
C ARG A 181 -3.32 8.46 -17.98
N PHE A 182 -2.44 7.51 -17.69
CA PHE A 182 -1.49 7.58 -16.58
C PHE A 182 -0.12 8.00 -17.09
N PHE A 183 0.55 8.89 -16.37
CA PHE A 183 1.99 9.01 -16.44
C PHE A 183 2.61 7.87 -15.60
N VAL A 184 3.29 6.94 -16.27
CA VAL A 184 4.05 5.86 -15.65
C VAL A 184 5.37 6.45 -15.15
N ALA A 185 5.37 6.88 -13.90
CA ALA A 185 6.51 7.51 -13.25
C ALA A 185 7.55 6.47 -12.85
N ARG A 186 8.83 6.88 -12.88
CA ARG A 186 9.97 6.07 -12.45
C ARG A 186 10.78 6.82 -11.40
N PRO A 187 11.49 6.09 -10.51
CA PRO A 187 12.53 6.69 -9.69
C PRO A 187 13.52 7.47 -10.56
N GLY A 188 13.72 8.74 -10.25
CA GLY A 188 14.51 9.68 -11.06
C GLY A 188 13.67 10.73 -11.80
N ASP A 189 12.36 10.49 -12.01
CA ASP A 189 11.47 11.54 -12.51
C ASP A 189 11.38 12.71 -11.53
N SER A 190 11.59 13.93 -12.05
CA SER A 190 11.51 15.13 -11.22
C SER A 190 10.07 15.43 -10.77
N VAL A 191 9.91 16.04 -9.60
CA VAL A 191 8.61 16.55 -9.13
C VAL A 191 7.96 17.49 -10.14
N ARG A 192 8.75 18.28 -10.88
CA ARG A 192 8.26 19.13 -11.99
C ARG A 192 7.61 18.29 -13.08
N THR A 193 8.20 17.16 -13.45
CA THR A 193 7.63 16.21 -14.42
C THR A 193 6.30 15.63 -13.92
N LEU A 194 6.27 15.17 -12.66
CA LEU A 194 5.06 14.62 -12.04
C LEU A 194 3.92 15.65 -12.00
N ASN A 195 4.22 16.86 -11.53
CA ASN A 195 3.24 17.95 -11.46
C ASN A 195 2.77 18.42 -12.84
N ARG A 196 3.64 18.39 -13.87
CA ARG A 196 3.25 18.68 -15.25
C ARG A 196 2.26 17.63 -15.79
N ALA A 197 2.50 16.35 -15.52
CA ALA A 197 1.57 15.29 -15.92
C ALA A 197 0.20 15.47 -15.25
N LEU A 198 0.18 15.74 -13.94
CA LEU A 198 -1.04 16.05 -13.20
C LEU A 198 -1.75 17.30 -13.76
N ALA A 199 -1.00 18.35 -14.08
CA ALA A 199 -1.55 19.58 -14.68
C ALA A 199 -2.17 19.36 -16.06
N GLN A 200 -1.69 18.36 -16.81
CA GLN A 200 -2.26 17.92 -18.10
C GLN A 200 -3.48 16.99 -17.93
N GLY A 201 -3.97 16.78 -16.71
CA GLY A 201 -5.10 15.90 -16.42
C GLY A 201 -4.76 14.42 -16.44
N ARG A 202 -3.48 14.04 -16.47
CA ARG A 202 -3.06 12.63 -16.34
C ARG A 202 -3.12 12.19 -14.88
N HIS A 203 -3.30 10.90 -14.71
CA HIS A 203 -3.09 10.21 -13.44
C HIS A 203 -1.60 9.88 -13.25
N LEU A 204 -1.21 9.41 -12.07
CA LEU A 204 0.14 8.92 -11.80
C LEU A 204 0.09 7.42 -11.46
N LEU A 205 0.96 6.65 -12.11
CA LEU A 205 1.27 5.27 -11.76
C LEU A 205 2.77 5.20 -11.43
N LEU A 206 3.12 5.05 -10.17
CA LEU A 206 4.50 5.06 -9.69
C LEU A 206 5.02 3.62 -9.70
N THR A 207 6.03 3.34 -10.51
CA THR A 207 6.69 2.03 -10.52
C THR A 207 7.53 1.83 -9.25
N PRO A 208 7.89 0.59 -8.88
CA PRO A 208 8.57 0.31 -7.63
C PRO A 208 9.91 1.06 -7.47
N GLY A 209 10.15 1.57 -6.27
CA GLY A 209 11.40 2.23 -5.90
C GLY A 209 11.22 3.50 -5.08
N VAL A 210 12.34 4.20 -4.86
CA VAL A 210 12.40 5.41 -4.03
C VAL A 210 12.40 6.66 -4.90
N TYR A 211 11.40 7.50 -4.71
CA TYR A 211 11.25 8.82 -5.32
C TYR A 211 11.72 9.87 -4.31
N ARG A 212 12.89 10.45 -4.58
CA ARG A 212 13.44 11.54 -3.77
C ARG A 212 12.79 12.87 -4.18
N LEU A 213 11.99 13.44 -3.31
CA LEU A 213 11.14 14.60 -3.60
C LEU A 213 11.74 15.87 -2.99
N ALA A 214 12.36 16.69 -3.84
CA ALA A 214 12.87 18.01 -3.45
C ALA A 214 11.81 19.14 -3.54
N ASP A 215 10.60 18.81 -3.97
CA ASP A 215 9.42 19.69 -3.98
C ASP A 215 8.16 18.83 -3.79
N THR A 216 7.01 19.46 -3.61
CA THR A 216 5.72 18.81 -3.36
C THR A 216 5.05 18.32 -4.64
N VAL A 217 4.59 17.06 -4.63
CA VAL A 217 3.63 16.55 -5.62
C VAL A 217 2.24 17.10 -5.28
N ARG A 218 1.61 17.81 -6.21
CA ARG A 218 0.37 18.57 -5.98
C ARG A 218 -0.80 17.98 -6.77
N VAL A 219 -1.65 17.22 -6.09
CA VAL A 219 -2.84 16.61 -6.69
C VAL A 219 -4.02 17.57 -6.56
N LYS A 220 -4.40 18.21 -7.68
CA LYS A 220 -5.38 19.32 -7.68
C LYS A 220 -6.73 18.98 -8.31
N TRP A 221 -6.79 17.91 -9.10
CA TRP A 221 -7.92 17.68 -10.01
C TRP A 221 -8.84 16.58 -9.52
N ALA A 222 -10.12 16.76 -9.82
CA ALA A 222 -11.16 15.79 -9.53
C ALA A 222 -10.87 14.43 -10.19
N GLY A 223 -11.06 13.35 -9.44
CA GLY A 223 -10.92 11.98 -9.95
C GLY A 223 -9.48 11.54 -10.20
N THR A 224 -8.48 12.35 -9.87
CA THR A 224 -7.07 11.96 -10.04
C THR A 224 -6.75 10.70 -9.25
N VAL A 225 -6.07 9.76 -9.90
CA VAL A 225 -5.53 8.55 -9.28
C VAL A 225 -4.02 8.69 -9.16
N VAL A 226 -3.48 8.43 -7.98
CA VAL A 226 -2.06 8.23 -7.73
C VAL A 226 -1.89 6.82 -7.17
N LEU A 227 -1.39 5.91 -8.00
CA LEU A 227 -1.26 4.49 -7.67
C LEU A 227 0.22 4.10 -7.63
N GLY A 228 0.71 3.59 -6.51
CA GLY A 228 2.03 2.98 -6.40
C GLY A 228 1.97 1.47 -6.69
N LEU A 229 2.88 1.00 -7.53
CA LEU A 229 3.17 -0.42 -7.71
C LEU A 229 4.28 -0.81 -6.74
N GLY A 230 4.08 -1.90 -6.01
CA GLY A 230 5.10 -2.46 -5.12
C GLY A 230 5.50 -1.58 -3.93
N LEU A 231 4.56 -0.81 -3.36
CA LEU A 231 4.83 0.14 -2.28
C LEU A 231 5.88 1.18 -2.70
N ALA A 232 5.63 1.89 -3.79
CA ALA A 232 6.48 2.98 -4.24
C ALA A 232 6.71 3.99 -3.09
N VAL A 233 7.97 4.34 -2.87
CA VAL A 233 8.40 5.09 -1.68
C VAL A 233 8.58 6.56 -2.03
N LEU A 234 7.91 7.45 -1.32
CA LEU A 234 8.06 8.90 -1.43
C LEU A 234 8.91 9.39 -0.28
N ALA A 235 10.14 9.80 -0.58
CA ALA A 235 11.12 10.27 0.40
C ALA A 235 11.37 11.77 0.21
N PRO A 236 10.98 12.65 1.15
CA PRO A 236 11.24 14.08 1.03
C PRO A 236 12.75 14.35 1.15
N VAL A 237 13.20 15.34 0.40
CA VAL A 237 14.52 15.96 0.54
C VAL A 237 14.34 17.30 1.26
N GLY A 238 15.12 17.53 2.31
CA GLY A 238 14.95 18.71 3.17
C GLY A 238 13.62 18.68 3.94
N ALA A 239 13.07 19.85 4.25
CA ALA A 239 11.82 20.01 5.00
C ALA A 239 10.55 19.93 4.10
N THR A 240 10.66 19.29 2.94
CA THR A 240 9.62 19.28 1.91
C THR A 240 8.40 18.48 2.36
N VAL A 241 7.19 18.93 2.03
CA VAL A 241 5.98 18.10 2.08
C VAL A 241 5.92 17.21 0.83
N PRO A 242 6.06 15.88 0.93
CA PRO A 242 6.04 14.96 -0.21
C PRO A 242 4.82 15.13 -1.13
N MET A 243 3.62 15.18 -0.56
CA MET A 243 2.38 15.25 -1.33
C MET A 243 1.31 16.07 -0.63
N THR A 244 0.62 16.89 -1.43
CA THR A 244 -0.61 17.60 -1.05
C THR A 244 -1.72 17.23 -2.01
N VAL A 245 -2.93 17.07 -1.48
CA VAL A 245 -4.15 16.79 -2.24
C VAL A 245 -5.14 17.90 -1.94
N SER A 246 -5.65 18.59 -2.96
CA SER A 246 -6.72 19.58 -2.76
C SER A 246 -8.05 18.90 -2.39
N ASP A 247 -9.05 19.68 -1.97
CA ASP A 247 -10.43 19.26 -1.70
C ASP A 247 -11.23 18.82 -2.97
N ALA A 248 -10.56 18.18 -3.91
CA ALA A 248 -11.11 17.72 -5.17
C ALA A 248 -11.88 16.40 -4.98
N ARG A 249 -13.05 16.32 -5.59
CA ARG A 249 -13.90 15.12 -5.57
C ARG A 249 -13.17 13.89 -6.11
N GLY A 250 -13.33 12.74 -5.46
CA GLY A 250 -13.02 11.42 -5.99
C GLY A 250 -11.55 11.12 -6.25
N VAL A 251 -10.63 11.88 -5.65
CA VAL A 251 -9.19 11.59 -5.70
C VAL A 251 -8.90 10.26 -5.02
N ARG A 252 -7.99 9.46 -5.57
CA ARG A 252 -7.59 8.16 -5.01
C ARG A 252 -6.08 8.08 -4.88
N ILE A 253 -5.59 7.95 -3.65
CA ILE A 253 -4.18 7.74 -3.33
C ILE A 253 -4.02 6.32 -2.82
N ALA A 254 -3.18 5.52 -3.45
CA ALA A 254 -3.10 4.10 -3.12
C ALA A 254 -1.72 3.47 -3.31
N GLY A 255 -1.36 2.52 -2.43
CA GLY A 255 -0.18 1.68 -2.60
C GLY A 255 1.17 2.40 -2.44
N LEU A 256 1.24 3.37 -1.52
CA LEU A 256 2.42 4.24 -1.33
C LEU A 256 3.01 4.10 0.07
N LEU A 257 4.32 4.23 0.18
CA LEU A 257 5.03 4.42 1.44
C LEU A 257 5.60 5.83 1.49
N PHE A 258 5.24 6.63 2.48
CA PHE A 258 5.90 7.90 2.79
C PHE A 258 7.01 7.64 3.80
N ASP A 259 8.25 7.91 3.41
CA ASP A 259 9.43 7.62 4.23
C ASP A 259 10.11 8.92 4.64
N ALA A 260 10.07 9.27 5.92
CA ALA A 260 10.55 10.55 6.40
C ALA A 260 12.07 10.69 6.23
N GLY A 261 12.50 11.83 5.69
CA GLY A 261 13.91 12.19 5.59
C GLY A 261 14.50 12.67 6.93
N PRO A 262 15.83 12.83 7.01
CA PRO A 262 16.53 13.26 8.23
C PRO A 262 16.20 14.71 8.66
N VAL A 263 15.71 15.52 7.71
CA VAL A 263 15.23 16.88 7.96
C VAL A 263 13.73 16.84 8.19
N THR A 264 13.26 17.46 9.28
CA THR A 264 11.85 17.42 9.67
C THR A 264 10.95 17.99 8.58
N SER A 265 10.07 17.15 8.03
CA SER A 265 8.94 17.61 7.22
C SER A 265 7.79 18.05 8.13
N PRO A 266 7.07 19.15 7.85
CA PRO A 266 5.93 19.56 8.67
C PRO A 266 4.79 18.54 8.57
N VAL A 267 4.54 17.99 7.37
CA VAL A 267 3.59 16.91 7.11
C VAL A 267 4.11 16.02 5.99
N LEU A 268 3.83 14.70 6.02
CA LEU A 268 4.20 13.79 4.93
C LEU A 268 3.11 13.68 3.85
N LEU A 269 1.84 13.61 4.24
CA LEU A 269 0.68 13.70 3.34
C LEU A 269 -0.38 14.63 3.93
N GLU A 270 -0.79 15.64 3.15
CA GLU A 270 -1.89 16.54 3.50
C GLU A 270 -3.04 16.39 2.52
N LEU A 271 -4.24 16.14 3.04
CA LEU A 271 -5.49 16.06 2.29
C LEU A 271 -6.37 17.26 2.64
N GLY A 272 -6.68 18.08 1.65
CA GLY A 272 -7.47 19.30 1.81
C GLY A 272 -6.66 20.47 2.36
N ARG A 273 -7.18 21.68 2.16
CA ARG A 273 -6.54 22.91 2.66
C ARG A 273 -6.73 23.05 4.18
N SER A 274 -5.70 23.54 4.87
CA SER A 274 -5.82 24.00 6.26
C SER A 274 -6.97 25.02 6.44
N GLY A 275 -7.78 24.83 7.50
CA GLY A 275 -9.02 25.59 7.73
C GLY A 275 -10.30 24.88 7.28
N GLY A 276 -10.19 23.66 6.77
CA GLY A 276 -11.31 22.82 6.38
C GLY A 276 -11.72 23.02 4.92
N GLY A 277 -12.14 21.93 4.28
CA GLY A 277 -12.60 21.93 2.90
C GLY A 277 -13.76 20.97 2.71
N ARG A 278 -14.85 21.49 2.15
CA ARG A 278 -16.04 20.69 1.84
C ARG A 278 -15.71 19.76 0.69
N SER A 279 -15.72 18.46 0.95
CA SER A 279 -15.64 17.43 -0.08
C SER A 279 -17.04 16.84 -0.35
N ASP A 280 -17.22 16.20 -1.50
CA ASP A 280 -18.51 15.58 -1.85
C ASP A 280 -18.62 14.17 -1.24
N PRO A 281 -19.57 13.88 -0.32
CA PRO A 281 -19.75 12.54 0.25
C PRO A 281 -20.12 11.47 -0.78
N ARG A 282 -20.61 11.86 -1.97
CA ARG A 282 -20.90 10.92 -3.07
C ARG A 282 -19.66 10.53 -3.86
N ALA A 283 -18.60 11.34 -3.76
CA ALA A 283 -17.32 11.11 -4.40
C ALA A 283 -16.19 11.55 -3.44
N PRO A 284 -16.04 10.89 -2.29
CA PRO A 284 -15.01 11.25 -1.33
C PRO A 284 -13.64 10.90 -1.91
N ALA A 285 -12.62 11.63 -1.47
CA ALA A 285 -11.25 11.20 -1.64
C ALA A 285 -10.97 9.94 -0.80
N SER A 286 -10.06 9.09 -1.26
CA SER A 286 -9.68 7.86 -0.56
C SER A 286 -8.16 7.67 -0.48
N VAL A 287 -7.70 7.16 0.66
CA VAL A 287 -6.32 6.77 0.93
C VAL A 287 -6.32 5.30 1.33
N GLN A 288 -5.66 4.46 0.52
CA GLN A 288 -5.79 3.01 0.59
C GLN A 288 -4.44 2.30 0.46
N ASP A 289 -4.08 1.43 1.40
CA ASP A 289 -2.73 0.84 1.44
C ASP A 289 -1.64 1.93 1.43
N VAL A 290 -1.76 2.91 2.32
CA VAL A 290 -0.77 3.99 2.47
C VAL A 290 -0.11 3.89 3.82
N PHE A 291 1.21 3.88 3.79
CA PHE A 291 2.06 3.63 4.95
C PHE A 291 2.96 4.84 5.19
N PHE A 292 3.29 5.09 6.46
CA PHE A 292 4.24 6.14 6.86
C PHE A 292 5.32 5.53 7.73
N ARG A 293 6.58 5.79 7.37
CA ARG A 293 7.76 5.39 8.14
C ARG A 293 8.49 6.63 8.61
N ILE A 294 8.75 6.71 9.92
CA ILE A 294 9.52 7.78 10.56
C ILE A 294 10.66 7.13 11.36
N GLY A 295 11.85 7.05 10.74
CA GLY A 295 13.03 6.35 11.27
C GLY A 295 13.02 4.83 11.02
N GLY A 296 13.99 4.10 11.60
CA GLY A 296 13.99 2.62 11.64
C GLY A 296 14.55 1.94 10.38
N ALA A 297 15.19 2.69 9.50
CA ALA A 297 15.94 2.21 8.37
C ALA A 297 17.22 3.03 8.24
N ASP A 298 18.25 2.47 7.62
CA ASP A 298 19.40 3.22 7.08
C ASP A 298 18.88 4.13 5.95
N THR A 299 18.16 5.19 6.32
CA THR A 299 17.50 6.08 5.38
C THR A 299 18.57 6.78 4.56
N HIS A 300 18.72 6.31 3.31
CA HIS A 300 19.29 7.07 2.22
C HIS A 300 20.80 7.32 2.21
N ARG A 301 21.63 6.36 2.65
CA ARG A 301 23.06 6.41 2.32
C ARG A 301 23.22 6.38 0.79
N SER A 302 23.77 7.44 0.22
CA SER A 302 24.31 7.40 -1.14
C SER A 302 25.29 6.23 -1.20
N THR A 303 25.25 5.45 -2.28
CA THR A 303 26.19 4.34 -2.55
C THR A 303 27.65 4.80 -2.67
N ASP A 304 27.96 6.10 -2.52
CA ASP A 304 29.31 6.64 -2.65
C ASP A 304 30.15 6.60 -1.35
N ALA A 305 29.58 6.26 -0.20
CA ALA A 305 30.35 6.08 1.04
C ALA A 305 30.46 4.58 1.35
N GLY A 306 31.63 4.01 1.06
CA GLY A 306 31.97 2.62 1.31
C GLY A 306 31.49 2.11 2.67
N ARG A 307 31.04 0.86 2.70
CA ARG A 307 30.59 0.15 3.90
C ARG A 307 31.69 0.24 4.98
N PRO A 308 31.44 0.77 6.19
CA PRO A 308 32.39 0.59 7.28
C PRO A 308 32.48 -0.91 7.61
N PRO A 309 33.66 -1.43 7.97
CA PRO A 309 33.85 -2.85 8.25
C PRO A 309 32.96 -3.29 9.43
N GLU A 310 32.40 -4.49 9.31
CA GLU A 310 31.68 -5.18 10.38
C GLU A 310 32.57 -5.29 11.63
N GLY A 311 32.08 -4.79 12.77
CA GLY A 311 32.77 -4.92 14.06
C GLY A 311 33.13 -3.61 14.77
N ALA A 312 32.86 -2.43 14.20
CA ALA A 312 33.05 -1.18 14.92
C ALA A 312 31.92 -0.96 15.95
N GLN A 313 32.22 -1.17 17.24
CA GLN A 313 31.38 -0.68 18.33
C GLN A 313 31.12 0.82 18.14
N ALA A 314 29.84 1.21 18.16
CA ALA A 314 29.43 2.60 18.04
C ALA A 314 30.11 3.46 19.13
N SER A 315 31.10 4.25 18.73
CA SER A 315 31.69 5.26 19.59
C SER A 315 30.62 6.29 19.94
N ARG A 316 30.31 6.41 21.24
CA ARG A 316 29.30 7.32 21.82
C ARG A 316 29.66 8.82 21.72
N SER A 317 30.52 9.25 20.80
CA SER A 317 30.85 10.67 20.62
C SER A 317 30.75 11.20 19.18
N GLY A 318 30.21 10.42 18.23
CA GLY A 318 29.79 10.91 16.92
C GLY A 318 28.27 11.04 16.87
N SER A 319 27.74 12.15 16.33
CA SER A 319 26.30 12.33 16.11
C SER A 319 25.71 11.12 15.37
N GLU A 320 24.79 10.38 15.99
CA GLU A 320 24.03 9.34 15.29
C GLU A 320 23.43 9.91 13.99
N PRO A 321 23.41 9.15 12.88
CA PRO A 321 22.74 9.59 11.68
C PRO A 321 21.30 9.97 12.04
N ALA A 322 20.93 11.21 11.74
CA ALA A 322 19.61 11.72 12.09
C ALA A 322 18.54 10.82 11.47
N GLY A 323 17.80 10.09 12.31
CA GLY A 323 16.67 9.28 11.85
C GLY A 323 15.62 10.14 11.16
N GLY A 324 14.75 9.49 10.38
CA GLY A 324 13.64 10.15 9.71
C GLY A 324 12.78 10.97 10.68
N ARG A 325 12.39 12.20 10.30
CA ARG A 325 11.62 13.13 11.13
C ARG A 325 10.45 13.73 10.37
N ALA A 326 9.28 13.73 11.00
CA ALA A 326 8.11 14.47 10.55
C ALA A 326 7.36 15.02 11.77
N ALA A 327 6.83 16.24 11.68
CA ALA A 327 5.99 16.78 12.74
C ALA A 327 4.60 16.12 12.74
N THR A 328 4.07 15.78 11.56
CA THR A 328 2.83 15.01 11.41
C THR A 328 2.95 14.05 10.22
N ALA A 329 2.47 12.81 10.36
CA ALA A 329 2.51 11.86 9.25
C ALA A 329 1.41 12.17 8.22
N LEU A 330 0.16 12.27 8.68
CA LEU A 330 -1.01 12.47 7.84
C LEU A 330 -1.89 13.56 8.44
N VAL A 331 -2.27 14.54 7.62
CA VAL A 331 -3.31 15.52 7.94
C VAL A 331 -4.49 15.31 7.00
N VAL A 332 -5.69 15.21 7.58
CA VAL A 332 -6.96 15.08 6.83
C VAL A 332 -7.86 16.25 7.18
N ASN A 333 -7.87 17.26 6.31
CA ASN A 333 -8.71 18.46 6.41
C ASN A 333 -10.02 18.34 5.62
N SER A 334 -10.02 17.58 4.52
CA SER A 334 -11.21 17.40 3.69
C SER A 334 -12.26 16.54 4.40
N ASP A 335 -13.53 16.92 4.26
CA ASP A 335 -14.65 16.11 4.78
C ASP A 335 -14.71 14.73 4.10
N HIS A 336 -15.33 13.75 4.74
CA HIS A 336 -15.72 12.44 4.17
C HIS A 336 -14.58 11.54 3.62
N VAL A 337 -13.31 11.90 3.81
CA VAL A 337 -12.18 11.10 3.32
C VAL A 337 -12.25 9.67 3.86
N GLN A 338 -12.08 8.70 2.96
CA GLN A 338 -11.99 7.29 3.32
C GLN A 338 -10.54 6.90 3.56
N LEU A 339 -10.22 6.54 4.81
CA LEU A 339 -8.94 5.91 5.15
C LEU A 339 -9.16 4.40 5.28
N ASP A 340 -8.44 3.62 4.49
CA ASP A 340 -8.53 2.16 4.50
C ASP A 340 -7.13 1.57 4.49
N ARG A 341 -6.81 0.74 5.49
CA ARG A 341 -5.47 0.18 5.69
C ARG A 341 -4.35 1.23 5.62
N VAL A 342 -4.47 2.24 6.48
CA VAL A 342 -3.41 3.22 6.75
C VAL A 342 -2.60 2.78 7.96
N TRP A 343 -1.27 2.83 7.87
CA TRP A 343 -0.39 2.60 9.01
C TRP A 343 0.64 3.71 9.11
N ALA A 344 0.58 4.47 10.21
CA ALA A 344 1.57 5.48 10.53
C ALA A 344 2.49 4.98 11.64
N TRP A 345 3.77 4.77 11.32
CA TRP A 345 4.72 4.12 12.21
C TRP A 345 5.96 4.99 12.45
N ARG A 346 6.13 5.39 13.71
CA ARG A 346 7.38 5.92 14.23
C ARG A 346 8.21 4.75 14.73
N ALA A 347 9.45 4.64 14.26
CA ALA A 347 10.31 3.53 14.60
C ALA A 347 10.61 3.46 16.10
N GLY A 348 10.34 2.29 16.69
CA GLY A 348 10.80 1.92 18.03
C GLY A 348 12.14 1.17 18.03
N GLN A 349 12.62 0.76 16.85
CA GLN A 349 13.82 -0.06 16.65
C GLN A 349 14.41 0.20 15.25
N GLY A 350 15.67 -0.19 15.02
CA GLY A 350 16.43 0.07 13.79
C GLY A 350 17.16 1.41 13.81
N THR A 351 17.94 1.69 12.76
CA THR A 351 18.79 2.90 12.70
C THR A 351 17.97 4.18 12.80
N GLY A 352 18.42 5.12 13.62
CA GLY A 352 17.76 6.43 13.81
C GLY A 352 16.44 6.35 14.60
N ALA A 353 16.12 5.21 15.21
CA ALA A 353 15.02 5.09 16.17
C ALA A 353 15.50 5.52 17.58
N GLY A 354 14.84 6.50 18.18
CA GLY A 354 15.20 6.97 19.51
C GLY A 354 14.48 8.25 19.91
N TRP A 355 14.48 8.56 21.20
CA TRP A 355 14.02 9.85 21.72
C TRP A 355 15.21 10.81 21.81
N ALA A 356 15.00 12.10 21.53
CA ALA A 356 15.93 13.11 22.03
C ALA A 356 15.86 13.10 23.56
N ALA A 357 17.01 13.10 24.24
CA ALA A 357 17.13 12.76 25.67
C ALA A 357 16.09 13.44 26.59
N GLY A 358 15.37 12.64 27.41
CA GLY A 358 14.64 13.12 28.60
C GLY A 358 13.32 12.41 28.94
N GLY A 359 13.32 11.62 30.02
CA GLY A 359 12.15 11.35 30.88
C GLY A 359 11.57 9.92 30.84
N PRO A 360 11.41 9.22 31.99
CA PRO A 360 10.69 7.95 32.05
C PRO A 360 9.21 8.17 31.72
N GLY A 361 8.69 7.45 30.73
CA GLY A 361 7.31 7.56 30.28
C GLY A 361 6.32 7.00 31.30
N ARG A 362 5.48 7.86 31.87
CA ARG A 362 4.17 7.44 32.40
C ARG A 362 3.18 7.47 31.24
N GLY A 363 2.58 6.33 30.90
CA GLY A 363 1.52 6.28 29.89
C GLY A 363 0.26 6.96 30.41
N GLY A 364 -0.19 8.02 29.74
CA GLY A 364 -1.54 8.57 29.93
C GLY A 364 -2.61 7.69 29.27
N CYS A 365 -3.88 8.02 29.45
CA CYS A 365 -4.99 7.28 28.86
C CYS A 365 -4.88 7.24 27.32
N PRO A 366 -5.10 6.08 26.67
CA PRO A 366 -4.99 5.94 25.21
C PRO A 366 -5.97 6.82 24.42
N ALA A 367 -7.09 7.19 25.04
CA ALA A 367 -8.09 8.09 24.50
C ALA A 367 -8.62 8.98 25.63
N ASP A 368 -8.71 10.29 25.37
CA ASP A 368 -9.32 11.30 26.25
C ASP A 368 -10.37 12.13 25.48
N PRO A 369 -11.47 11.50 25.00
CA PRO A 369 -12.52 12.24 24.31
C PRO A 369 -13.33 13.06 25.32
N PRO A 370 -13.69 14.31 24.99
CA PRO A 370 -14.62 15.05 25.83
C PRO A 370 -15.95 14.28 25.88
N GLY A 371 -16.49 14.05 27.09
CA GLY A 371 -17.76 13.35 27.35
C GLY A 371 -18.99 14.04 26.74
N ARG A 372 -19.05 14.05 25.41
CA ARG A 372 -20.04 14.76 24.61
C ARG A 372 -21.09 13.77 24.09
N PRO A 373 -22.39 14.13 24.16
CA PRO A 373 -23.45 13.35 23.52
C PRO A 373 -23.12 13.07 22.04
N GLY A 374 -23.27 11.82 21.62
CA GLY A 374 -23.01 11.40 20.23
C GLY A 374 -21.60 10.86 19.95
N VAL A 375 -20.66 10.99 20.89
CA VAL A 375 -19.36 10.31 20.81
C VAL A 375 -19.50 8.93 21.46
N ARG A 376 -19.31 7.86 20.69
CA ARG A 376 -19.41 6.47 21.17
C ARG A 376 -18.22 5.66 20.68
N PHE A 377 -17.71 4.80 21.54
CA PHE A 377 -16.70 3.80 21.22
C PHE A 377 -17.27 2.41 21.49
N HIS A 378 -16.74 1.41 20.78
CA HIS A 378 -17.12 0.01 20.92
C HIS A 378 -15.82 -0.82 20.92
N ASP A 379 -15.78 -1.87 21.72
CA ASP A 379 -14.69 -2.86 21.75
C ASP A 379 -13.29 -2.26 21.97
N LEU A 380 -13.08 -1.51 23.06
CA LEU A 380 -11.79 -0.88 23.41
C LEU A 380 -10.97 -1.73 24.41
N PRO A 381 -9.92 -2.46 23.98
CA PRO A 381 -9.01 -3.15 24.88
C PRO A 381 -7.83 -2.25 25.32
N ALA A 382 -7.33 -2.51 26.52
CA ALA A 382 -6.04 -2.00 27.01
C ALA A 382 -5.12 -3.17 27.38
N VAL A 383 -3.86 -3.13 26.94
CA VAL A 383 -2.89 -4.22 27.12
C VAL A 383 -1.53 -3.66 27.49
N ALA A 384 -0.98 -4.12 28.61
CA ALA A 384 0.44 -3.97 28.95
C ALA A 384 1.21 -5.19 28.44
N ARG A 385 2.41 -4.97 27.90
CA ARG A 385 3.30 -6.05 27.47
C ARG A 385 4.49 -6.16 28.41
N ASP A 386 4.75 -7.39 28.84
CA ASP A 386 5.99 -7.82 29.52
C ASP A 386 6.40 -6.96 30.74
N GLY A 387 5.41 -6.43 31.47
CA GLY A 387 5.65 -5.62 32.68
C GLY A 387 6.24 -4.23 32.42
N ALA A 388 6.43 -3.83 31.16
CA ALA A 388 6.93 -2.51 30.80
C ALA A 388 5.78 -1.49 30.80
N GLY A 389 5.55 -0.86 31.95
CA GLY A 389 4.55 0.19 32.15
C GLY A 389 3.18 -0.34 32.59
N THR A 390 2.33 0.58 33.04
CA THR A 390 0.95 0.31 33.45
C THR A 390 0.00 1.27 32.73
N GLN A 391 -1.21 0.79 32.41
CA GLN A 391 -2.30 1.64 31.97
C GLN A 391 -3.38 1.64 33.05
N ALA A 392 -3.74 2.81 33.56
CA ALA A 392 -4.70 2.91 34.65
C ALA A 392 -6.14 2.58 34.21
N HIS A 393 -6.49 2.99 32.99
CA HIS A 393 -7.83 2.85 32.40
C HIS A 393 -7.73 2.66 30.88
N ALA A 394 -8.76 2.09 30.27
CA ALA A 394 -8.84 1.89 28.81
C ALA A 394 -9.19 3.19 28.08
N ILE A 395 -10.04 4.02 28.68
CA ILE A 395 -10.48 5.33 28.18
C ILE A 395 -10.87 6.22 29.36
N ASP A 396 -10.41 7.47 29.40
CA ASP A 396 -10.66 8.40 30.52
C ASP A 396 -10.39 7.76 31.90
N GLY A 397 -11.40 7.71 32.77
CA GLY A 397 -11.41 6.98 34.05
C GLY A 397 -12.18 5.65 34.00
N THR A 398 -12.47 5.11 32.82
CA THR A 398 -13.34 3.94 32.60
C THR A 398 -12.52 2.73 32.11
N GLY A 399 -12.89 1.54 32.57
CA GLY A 399 -12.15 0.30 32.34
C GLY A 399 -11.09 0.04 33.40
N GLY A 400 -10.79 -1.24 33.65
CA GLY A 400 -9.81 -1.66 34.66
C GLY A 400 -8.37 -1.44 34.23
N ALA A 401 -7.45 -1.39 35.20
CA ALA A 401 -6.03 -1.19 34.93
C ALA A 401 -5.40 -2.41 34.26
N ALA A 402 -4.66 -2.19 33.17
CA ALA A 402 -3.80 -3.21 32.57
C ALA A 402 -2.41 -3.17 33.23
N GLN A 403 -2.06 -4.26 33.92
CA GLN A 403 -0.78 -4.45 34.60
C GLN A 403 -0.26 -5.87 34.34
N GLY A 404 1.06 -6.04 34.21
CA GLY A 404 1.67 -7.35 33.90
C GLY A 404 1.34 -7.82 32.47
N ALA A 405 1.02 -9.11 32.31
CA ALA A 405 0.61 -9.71 31.02
C ALA A 405 -0.92 -9.80 30.83
N ALA A 406 -1.70 -9.17 31.71
CA ALA A 406 -3.16 -9.27 31.70
C ALA A 406 -3.78 -8.27 30.71
N THR A 407 -4.70 -8.77 29.87
CA THR A 407 -5.57 -7.95 29.00
C THR A 407 -6.87 -7.64 29.75
N VAL A 408 -7.31 -6.37 29.76
CA VAL A 408 -8.58 -5.97 30.39
C VAL A 408 -9.49 -5.35 29.33
N ALA A 409 -10.74 -5.82 29.27
CA ALA A 409 -11.78 -5.25 28.40
C ALA A 409 -12.51 -4.11 29.12
N GLY A 410 -12.79 -3.03 28.40
CA GLY A 410 -13.56 -1.87 28.87
C GLY A 410 -15.04 -1.96 28.51
#